data_AF-A0A962C587-F1
#
_entry.id   AF-A0A962C587-F1
#
_cell.length_a   1.000
_cell.length_b   1.000
_cell.length_c   1.000
_cell.angle_alpha   90.00
_cell.angle_beta   90.00
_cell.angle_gamma   90.00
#
_symmetry.space_group_name_H-M   'P 1'
#
loop_
_entity.id
_entity.type
_entity.pdbx_description
1 polymer ?
#
loop_
_entity_poly.entity_id
_entity_poly.type
_entity_poly.pdbx_seq_one_letter_code
_entity_poly.pdbx_strand_id
1 'polypeptide(L)'
;RLIPGEPFFRMCEVDGPANSETRIDVIEREAGHWRYALNPLTGRKHQLRVHMAALGAAIVNDGFYPTLAEESEDDFGRPLKLLARSLRFVDPVSGRERHFESQRTL
;
A
#
# COMPACT_ATOMS: atom_id res chain seq x y z
N ARG A 1 10.27 1.84 12.57
CA ARG A 1 8.89 2.33 12.88
C ARG A 1 8.47 3.43 11.90
N LEU A 2 7.19 3.55 11.57
CA LEU A 2 6.66 4.61 10.70
C LEU A 2 6.22 5.84 11.49
N ILE A 3 6.65 7.03 11.05
CA ILE A 3 6.22 8.35 11.57
C ILE A 3 5.85 9.28 10.40
N PRO A 4 5.10 10.37 10.63
CA PRO A 4 4.96 11.43 9.64
C PRO A 4 6.35 11.94 9.20
N GLY A 5 6.56 12.04 7.90
CA GLY A 5 7.79 12.59 7.32
C GLY A 5 7.59 14.00 6.80
N GLU A 6 8.63 14.57 6.18
CA GLU A 6 8.50 15.79 5.40
C GLU A 6 8.58 15.54 3.89
N PRO A 7 7.67 16.14 3.09
CA PRO A 7 6.50 16.94 3.50
C PRO A 7 5.42 16.17 4.29
N PHE A 8 4.58 16.86 5.07
CA PHE A 8 3.61 16.30 6.03
C PHE A 8 2.69 15.18 5.50
N PHE A 9 2.43 15.14 4.19
CA PHE A 9 1.61 14.11 3.55
C PHE A 9 2.36 12.78 3.34
N ARG A 10 3.67 12.74 3.55
CA ARG A 10 4.49 11.52 3.52
C ARG A 10 4.58 10.88 4.91
N MET A 11 5.28 9.76 4.94
CA MET A 11 5.60 8.94 6.09
C MET A 11 7.03 8.47 5.89
N CYS A 12 7.82 8.40 6.94
CA CYS A 12 9.18 7.88 6.89
C CYS A 12 9.36 6.73 7.88
N GLU A 13 10.26 5.82 7.51
CA GLU A 13 10.77 4.82 8.43
C GLU A 13 11.92 5.41 9.24
N VAL A 14 11.86 5.22 10.55
CA VAL A 14 12.91 5.61 11.50
C VAL A 14 13.18 4.47 12.47
N ASP A 15 14.31 4.52 13.16
CA ASP A 15 14.68 3.52 14.15
C ASP A 15 13.68 3.44 15.33
N GLY A 16 13.66 2.28 15.98
CA GLY A 16 12.84 1.99 17.15
C GLY A 16 11.75 0.94 16.93
N PRO A 17 10.97 0.63 17.98
CA PRO A 17 10.03 -0.50 17.97
C PRO A 17 9.01 -0.40 16.83
N ALA A 18 8.81 -1.50 16.10
CA ALA A 18 7.86 -1.55 14.99
C ALA A 18 6.44 -1.16 15.45
N ASN A 19 5.76 -0.34 14.64
CA ASN A 19 4.40 0.15 14.88
C ASN A 19 3.47 -0.04 13.67
N SER A 20 3.95 -0.80 12.68
CA SER A 20 3.23 -1.21 11.48
C SER A 20 3.68 -2.61 11.04
N GLU A 21 2.75 -3.40 10.52
CA GLU A 21 3.01 -4.76 10.05
C GLU A 21 2.14 -5.07 8.82
N THR A 22 2.77 -5.65 7.80
CA THR A 22 2.12 -6.06 6.55
C THR A 22 2.65 -7.45 6.18
N ARG A 23 1.76 -8.41 5.95
CA ARG A 23 2.14 -9.69 5.33
C ARG A 23 2.14 -9.54 3.81
N ILE A 24 3.16 -10.08 3.16
CA ILE A 24 3.44 -9.88 1.74
C ILE A 24 3.67 -11.24 1.10
N ASP A 25 2.85 -11.58 0.12
CA ASP A 25 2.96 -12.82 -0.64
C ASP A 25 3.17 -12.50 -2.13
N VAL A 26 4.07 -13.22 -2.80
CA VAL A 26 4.25 -13.10 -4.25
C VAL A 26 3.17 -13.91 -4.94
N ILE A 27 2.33 -13.26 -5.73
CA ILE A 27 1.28 -13.91 -6.52
C ILE A 27 1.82 -14.30 -7.89
N GLU A 28 2.60 -13.42 -8.50
CA GLU A 28 3.05 -13.57 -9.89
C GLU A 28 4.38 -12.86 -10.13
N ARG A 29 5.21 -13.46 -10.99
CA ARG A 29 6.51 -12.96 -11.40
C ARG A 29 6.54 -12.84 -12.92
N GLU A 30 6.56 -11.63 -13.42
CA GLU A 30 6.71 -11.35 -14.85
C GLU A 30 8.01 -10.60 -15.12
N ALA A 31 8.42 -10.57 -16.39
CA ALA A 31 9.55 -9.75 -16.82
C ALA A 31 9.17 -8.26 -16.70
N GLY A 32 9.73 -7.59 -15.68
CA GLY A 32 9.54 -6.16 -15.42
C GLY A 32 8.82 -5.86 -14.11
N HIS A 33 7.71 -6.55 -13.82
CA HIS A 33 6.91 -6.30 -12.62
C HIS A 33 6.47 -7.59 -11.95
N TRP A 34 6.34 -7.54 -10.63
CA TRP A 34 5.79 -8.63 -9.81
C TRP A 34 4.47 -8.17 -9.20
N ARG A 35 3.54 -9.12 -9.06
CA ARG A 35 2.27 -8.87 -8.39
C ARG A 35 2.31 -9.49 -7.00
N TYR A 36 1.96 -8.67 -6.00
CA TYR A 36 1.98 -9.05 -4.60
C TYR A 36 0.57 -9.00 -4.00
N ALA A 37 0.28 -9.96 -3.12
CA ALA A 37 -0.84 -9.86 -2.18
C ALA A 37 -0.32 -9.17 -0.92
N LEU A 38 -0.94 -8.05 -0.57
CA LEU A 38 -0.57 -7.25 0.58
C LEU A 38 -1.70 -7.34 1.61
N ASN A 39 -1.39 -7.89 2.78
CA ASN A 39 -2.33 -8.04 3.90
C ASN A 39 -1.85 -7.15 5.06
N PRO A 40 -2.33 -5.89 5.16
CA PRO A 40 -1.96 -4.99 6.25
C PRO A 40 -2.60 -5.47 7.57
N LEU A 41 -1.79 -5.79 8.57
CA LEU A 41 -2.26 -6.12 9.93
C LEU A 41 -2.49 -4.87 10.77
N THR A 42 -1.86 -3.77 10.37
CA THR A 42 -2.08 -2.41 10.89
C THR A 42 -2.49 -1.48 9.75
N GLY A 43 -3.16 -0.37 10.07
CA GLY A 43 -3.65 0.60 9.08
C GLY A 43 -2.98 1.98 9.14
N ARG A 44 -1.64 2.05 9.13
CA ARG A 44 -0.96 3.37 9.13
C ARG A 44 -1.07 4.05 7.75
N LYS A 45 -1.04 5.39 7.74
CA LYS A 45 -1.02 6.18 6.49
C LYS A 45 0.12 5.67 5.60
N HIS A 46 -0.17 5.45 4.31
CA HIS A 46 0.80 5.00 3.31
C HIS A 46 1.62 3.74 3.66
N GLN A 47 1.20 2.94 4.63
CA GLN A 47 1.99 1.81 5.15
C GLN A 47 2.49 0.87 4.05
N LEU A 48 1.59 0.43 3.17
CA LEU A 48 1.92 -0.48 2.06
C LEU A 48 2.95 0.15 1.12
N ARG A 49 2.79 1.43 0.80
CA ARG A 49 3.68 2.17 -0.11
C ARG A 49 5.08 2.27 0.46
N VAL A 50 5.20 2.64 1.74
CA VAL A 50 6.50 2.73 2.43
C VAL A 50 7.16 1.36 2.56
N HIS A 51 6.42 0.34 3.00
CA HIS A 51 6.97 -1.01 3.17
C HIS A 51 7.48 -1.58 1.85
N MET A 52 6.71 -1.46 0.77
CA MET A 52 7.13 -1.94 -0.56
C MET A 52 8.34 -1.18 -1.10
N ALA A 53 8.40 0.14 -0.90
CA ALA A 53 9.57 0.93 -1.26
C ALA A 53 10.82 0.55 -0.44
N ALA A 54 10.69 0.34 0.87
CA ALA A 54 11.78 -0.08 1.75
C ALA A 54 12.35 -1.46 1.38
N LEU A 55 11.51 -2.36 0.84
CA LEU A 55 11.92 -3.66 0.32
C LEU A 55 12.58 -3.61 -1.07
N GLY A 56 12.71 -2.42 -1.68
CA GLY A 56 13.20 -2.26 -3.05
C GLY A 56 12.20 -2.67 -4.13
N ALA A 57 10.94 -2.90 -3.75
CA ALA A 57 9.85 -3.31 -4.64
C ALA A 57 8.77 -2.22 -4.70
N ALA A 58 9.18 -0.96 -4.93
CA ALA A 58 8.29 0.20 -4.94
C ALA A 58 7.09 0.00 -5.89
N ILE A 59 5.93 0.51 -5.48
CA ILE A 59 4.68 0.36 -6.24
C ILE A 59 4.77 1.18 -7.53
N VAL A 60 4.33 0.59 -8.64
CA VAL A 60 4.31 1.25 -9.94
C VAL A 60 3.41 2.49 -9.91
N ASN A 61 3.90 3.58 -10.49
CA ASN A 61 3.28 4.91 -10.48
C ASN A 61 3.09 5.52 -9.08
N ASP A 62 3.88 5.10 -8.09
CA ASP A 62 3.91 5.77 -6.80
C ASP A 62 4.72 7.08 -6.88
N GLY A 63 4.01 8.21 -6.91
CA GLY A 63 4.64 9.53 -6.95
C GLY A 63 5.28 9.98 -5.63
N PHE A 64 5.13 9.26 -4.52
CA PHE A 64 5.63 9.71 -3.20
C PHE A 64 6.78 8.86 -2.67
N TYR A 65 6.95 7.62 -3.14
CA TYR A 65 7.93 6.66 -2.61
C TYR A 65 8.65 5.90 -3.73
N PRO A 66 9.96 5.67 -3.62
CA PRO A 66 10.84 6.08 -2.50
C PRO A 66 11.15 7.58 -2.49
N THR A 67 11.12 8.21 -3.66
CA THR A 67 11.37 9.64 -3.85
C THR A 67 10.07 10.35 -4.22
N LEU A 68 9.91 11.58 -3.74
CA LEU A 68 8.79 12.42 -4.15
C LEU A 68 9.03 12.88 -5.59
N ALA A 69 8.10 12.57 -6.50
CA ALA A 69 8.10 13.10 -7.86
C ALA A 69 7.94 14.62 -7.85
N GLU A 70 8.45 15.29 -8.88
CA GLU A 70 8.24 16.73 -9.06
C GLU A 70 6.75 17.05 -9.12
N GLU A 71 6.35 18.19 -8.53
CA GLU A 71 4.96 18.65 -8.56
C GLU A 71 4.50 18.77 -10.02
N SER A 72 3.57 17.91 -10.38
CA SER A 72 2.89 17.88 -11.66
C SER A 72 1.40 17.64 -11.38
N GLU A 73 0.54 18.04 -12.31
CA GLU A 73 -0.88 17.69 -12.22
C GLU A 73 -1.03 16.17 -12.11
N ASP A 74 -2.04 15.72 -11.35
CA ASP A 74 -2.32 14.29 -11.20
C ASP A 74 -2.49 13.62 -12.58
N ASP A 75 -1.52 12.76 -12.96
CA ASP A 75 -1.61 11.97 -14.19
C ASP A 75 -2.56 10.78 -13.98
N PHE A 76 -3.85 11.01 -14.19
CA PHE A 76 -4.88 9.97 -14.15
C PHE A 76 -4.69 8.88 -15.21
N GLY A 77 -3.83 9.08 -16.22
CA GLY A 77 -3.44 8.07 -17.20
C GLY A 77 -2.49 7.01 -16.63
N ARG A 78 -1.81 7.31 -15.51
CA ARG A 78 -0.87 6.41 -14.83
C ARG A 78 -1.26 6.24 -13.36
N PRO A 79 -2.38 5.57 -13.05
CA PRO A 79 -2.82 5.41 -11.67
C PRO A 79 -1.83 4.56 -10.88
N LEU A 80 -1.73 4.85 -9.57
CA LEU A 80 -1.03 4.01 -8.60
C LEU A 80 -1.48 2.55 -8.74
N LYS A 81 -0.54 1.64 -8.95
CA LYS A 81 -0.82 0.20 -9.07
C LYS A 81 -0.99 -0.48 -7.71
N LEU A 82 -1.90 0.06 -6.90
CA LEU A 82 -2.32 -0.46 -5.61
C LEU A 82 -3.85 -0.56 -5.57
N LEU A 83 -4.36 -1.78 -5.50
CA LEU A 83 -5.80 -2.05 -5.52
C LEU A 83 -6.22 -2.70 -4.20
N ALA A 84 -7.22 -2.10 -3.54
CA ALA A 84 -7.96 -2.78 -2.48
C ALA A 84 -8.82 -3.88 -3.11
N ARG A 85 -8.29 -5.11 -3.19
CA ARG A 85 -8.93 -6.21 -3.89
C ARG A 85 -10.09 -6.83 -3.11
N SER A 86 -9.95 -7.00 -1.80
CA SER A 86 -11.00 -7.59 -0.96
C SER A 86 -11.06 -6.93 0.42
N LEU A 87 -12.24 -6.99 1.03
CA LEU A 87 -12.50 -6.54 2.39
C LEU A 87 -13.41 -7.56 3.10
N ARG A 88 -12.98 -8.04 4.26
CA ARG A 88 -13.75 -8.95 5.11
C ARG A 88 -13.83 -8.42 6.53
N PHE A 89 -15.02 -8.43 7.12
CA PHE A 89 -15.24 -8.03 8.51
C PHE A 89 -16.51 -8.67 9.07
N VAL A 90 -16.63 -8.70 10.39
CA VAL A 90 -17.89 -9.00 11.07
C VAL A 90 -18.70 -7.72 11.14
N ASP A 91 -19.88 -7.71 10.53
CA ASP A 91 -20.81 -6.58 10.55
C ASP A 91 -21.19 -6.26 12.01
N PRO A 92 -20.87 -5.08 12.55
CA PRO A 92 -21.09 -4.77 13.95
C PRO A 92 -22.58 -4.63 14.31
N VAL A 93 -23.47 -4.49 13.32
CA VAL A 93 -24.92 -4.39 13.53
C VAL A 93 -25.58 -5.77 13.49
N SER A 94 -25.24 -6.59 12.49
CA SER A 94 -25.90 -7.88 12.29
C SER A 94 -25.14 -9.09 12.87
N GLY A 95 -23.87 -8.92 13.24
CA GLY A 95 -22.98 -10.01 13.68
C GLY A 95 -22.58 -10.99 12.57
N ARG A 96 -23.01 -10.76 11.32
CA ARG A 96 -22.71 -11.64 10.19
C ARG A 96 -21.37 -11.29 9.57
N GLU A 97 -20.67 -12.31 9.09
CA GLU A 97 -19.50 -12.09 8.25
C GLU A 97 -19.90 -11.44 6.92
N ARG A 98 -19.18 -10.39 6.54
CA ARG A 98 -19.31 -9.71 5.26
C ARG A 98 -18.02 -9.87 4.48
N HIS A 99 -18.16 -10.07 3.17
CA HIS A 99 -17.04 -10.14 2.24
C HIS A 99 -17.41 -9.34 0.99
N PHE A 100 -16.48 -8.48 0.57
CA PHE A 100 -16.59 -7.67 -0.64
C PHE A 100 -15.32 -7.84 -1.47
N GLU A 101 -15.48 -7.91 -2.79
CA GLU A 101 -14.38 -7.93 -3.75
C GLU A 101 -14.53 -6.81 -4.77
N SER A 102 -13.40 -6.21 -5.14
CA SER A 102 -13.33 -5.24 -6.22
C SER A 102 -13.39 -5.94 -7.58
N GLN A 103 -14.15 -5.37 -8.50
CA GLN A 103 -14.22 -5.81 -9.91
C GLN A 103 -13.05 -5.28 -10.76
N ARG A 104 -12.20 -4.41 -10.20
CA ARG A 104 -11.02 -3.89 -10.91
C ARG A 104 -9.90 -4.92 -10.95
N THR A 105 -9.02 -4.75 -11.93
CA THR A 105 -7.75 -5.49 -12.08
C THR A 105 -6.59 -4.50 -12.15
N LEU A 106 -5.39 -4.95 -11.78
CA LEU A 106 -4.15 -4.15 -11.86
C LEU A 106 -3.63 -4.07 -13.29
#